data_AF-A0A0G0LCE8-F1
#
_entry.id   AF-A0A0G0LCE8-F1
#
_cell.length_a   1.000
_cell.length_b   1.000
_cell.length_c   1.000
_cell.angle_alpha   90.00
_cell.angle_beta   90.00
_cell.angle_gamma   90.00
#
_symmetry.space_group_name_H-M   'P 1'
#
loop_
_entity.id
_entity.type
_entity.pdbx_description
1 polymer ?
#
loop_
_entity_poly.entity_id
_entity_poly.type
_entity_poly.pdbx_seq_one_letter_code
_entity_poly.pdbx_strand_id
1 'polypeptide(L)'
;MSGMNQKRYRQIRIVIIFFMAMILSIAIGIDSYLLAMISIITGIMFSVIVKSRAKIRVDEREMAIREKAANLTYAIFAPTIGLGAALLILIPDTKDSFYLEALGTVLAYLSLFLIALYAISYSFLNKKYGGSNSDEK
;
A
#
# COMPACT_ATOMS: atom_id res chain seq x y z
N MET A 1 -27.83 -5.88 -6.18
CA MET A 1 -27.10 -6.40 -4.99
C MET A 1 -25.63 -6.51 -5.39
N SER A 2 -24.66 -5.90 -4.70
CA SER A 2 -23.97 -6.55 -3.58
C SER A 2 -23.04 -5.54 -2.89
N GLY A 3 -23.20 -5.34 -1.57
CA GLY A 3 -22.14 -4.76 -0.73
C GLY A 3 -20.97 -5.75 -0.61
N MET A 4 -19.85 -5.35 0.02
CA MET A 4 -18.70 -6.24 0.18
C MET A 4 -19.14 -7.59 0.75
N ASN A 5 -18.92 -8.67 -0.01
CA ASN A 5 -19.32 -10.02 0.39
C ASN A 5 -18.69 -10.32 1.77
N GLN A 6 -19.49 -10.78 2.74
CA GLN A 6 -19.03 -10.98 4.13
C GLN A 6 -17.77 -11.86 4.22
N LYS A 7 -17.59 -12.81 3.29
CA LYS A 7 -16.37 -13.63 3.21
C LYS A 7 -15.12 -12.80 2.92
N ARG A 8 -15.20 -11.82 2.00
CA ARG A 8 -14.09 -10.89 1.68
C ARG A 8 -13.78 -9.95 2.84
N TYR A 9 -14.81 -9.43 3.51
CA TYR A 9 -14.61 -8.59 4.71
C TYR A 9 -13.87 -9.36 5.80
N ARG A 10 -14.24 -10.62 6.05
CA ARG A 10 -13.57 -11.48 7.02
C ARG A 10 -12.11 -11.75 6.64
N GLN A 11 -11.82 -12.04 5.36
CA GLN A 11 -10.45 -12.25 4.87
C GLN A 11 -9.59 -10.99 5.06
N ILE A 12 -10.07 -9.82 4.66
CA ILE A 12 -9.34 -8.55 4.80
C ILE A 12 -9.08 -8.25 6.29
N ARG A 13 -10.07 -8.47 7.16
CA ARG A 13 -9.92 -8.27 8.60
C ARG A 13 -8.86 -9.17 9.21
N ILE A 14 -8.80 -10.45 8.80
CA ILE A 14 -7.77 -11.39 9.27
C ILE A 14 -6.38 -10.94 8.84
N VAL A 15 -6.21 -10.50 7.59
CA VAL A 15 -4.92 -9.98 7.10
C VAL A 15 -4.47 -8.76 7.90
N ILE A 16 -5.39 -7.82 8.21
CA ILE A 16 -5.08 -6.64 9.02
C ILE A 16 -4.63 -7.03 10.43
N ILE A 17 -5.35 -7.95 11.09
CA ILE A 17 -5.01 -8.41 12.44
C ILE A 17 -3.63 -9.10 12.45
N PHE A 18 -3.37 -9.97 11.47
CA PHE A 18 -2.10 -10.65 11.33
C PHE A 18 -0.94 -9.66 11.16
N PHE A 19 -1.10 -8.68 10.26
CA PHE A 19 -0.09 -7.66 10.00
C PHE A 19 0.16 -6.78 11.23
N MET A 20 -0.90 -6.40 11.95
CA MET A 20 -0.80 -5.63 13.20
C MET A 20 -0.05 -6.43 14.28
N ALA A 21 -0.37 -7.70 14.45
CA ALA A 21 0.30 -8.58 15.42
C ALA A 21 1.78 -8.77 15.09
N MET A 22 2.11 -8.91 13.81
CA MET A 22 3.51 -9.02 13.34
C MET A 22 4.31 -7.77 13.68
N ILE A 23 3.81 -6.58 13.34
CA ILE A 23 4.50 -5.31 13.64
C ILE A 23 4.64 -5.11 15.15
N LEU A 24 3.59 -5.41 15.91
CA LEU A 24 3.62 -5.29 17.37
C LEU A 24 4.68 -6.22 17.98
N SER A 25 4.83 -7.44 17.47
CA SER A 25 5.85 -8.39 17.92
C SER A 25 7.27 -7.88 17.65
N ILE A 26 7.50 -7.25 16.49
CA ILE A 26 8.80 -6.64 16.15
C ILE A 26 9.06 -5.42 17.04
N ALA A 27 8.06 -4.58 17.27
CA ALA A 27 8.17 -3.38 18.11
C ALA A 27 8.57 -3.72 19.55
N ILE A 28 7.99 -4.79 20.11
CA ILE A 28 8.35 -5.31 21.44
C ILE A 28 9.80 -5.82 21.44
N GLY A 29 10.23 -6.54 20.39
CA GLY A 29 11.60 -7.04 20.30
C GLY A 29 12.67 -5.94 20.21
N ILE A 30 12.30 -4.72 19.83
CA ILE A 30 13.20 -3.55 19.73
C ILE A 30 13.02 -2.61 20.95
N ASP A 31 12.20 -2.99 21.95
CA ASP A 31 11.83 -2.15 23.11
C ASP A 31 11.33 -0.74 22.74
N SER A 32 10.75 -0.59 21.55
CA SER A 32 10.29 0.69 21.03
C SER A 32 8.80 0.90 21.30
N TYR A 33 8.49 1.54 22.43
CA TYR A 33 7.11 1.89 22.80
C TYR A 33 6.43 2.82 21.78
N LEU A 34 7.18 3.71 21.14
CA LEU A 34 6.66 4.58 20.08
C LEU A 34 6.19 3.77 18.87
N LEU A 35 6.98 2.78 18.44
CA LEU A 35 6.64 1.92 17.30
C LEU A 35 5.40 1.09 17.61
N ALA A 36 5.29 0.57 18.83
CA ALA A 36 4.11 -0.16 19.30
C ALA A 36 2.85 0.73 19.27
N MET A 37 2.90 1.96 19.80
CA MET A 37 1.77 2.88 19.77
C MET A 37 1.31 3.22 18.34
N ILE A 38 2.26 3.55 17.46
CA ILE A 38 1.96 3.87 16.06
C ILE A 38 1.28 2.67 15.39
N SER A 39 1.77 1.45 15.61
CA SER A 39 1.21 0.24 15.02
C SER A 39 -0.26 0.00 15.40
N ILE A 40 -0.62 0.25 16.66
CA ILE A 40 -1.99 0.11 17.17
C ILE A 40 -2.90 1.15 16.53
N ILE A 41 -2.47 2.42 16.50
CA ILE A 41 -3.23 3.51 15.88
C ILE A 41 -3.49 3.21 14.41
N THR A 42 -2.46 2.79 13.67
CA THR A 42 -2.57 2.42 12.25
C THR A 42 -3.52 1.24 12.04
N GLY A 43 -3.46 0.21 12.89
CA GLY A 43 -4.35 -0.96 12.81
C GLY A 43 -5.83 -0.62 13.03
N ILE A 44 -6.11 0.26 14.00
CA ILE A 44 -7.47 0.76 14.27
C ILE A 44 -7.96 1.56 13.05
N MET A 45 -7.13 2.48 12.54
CA MET A 45 -7.47 3.30 11.37
C MET A 45 -7.82 2.44 10.14
N PHE A 46 -7.01 1.42 9.85
CA PHE A 46 -7.28 0.47 8.76
C PHE A 46 -8.60 -0.28 8.94
N SER A 47 -8.89 -0.77 10.16
CA SER A 47 -10.17 -1.44 10.45
C SER A 47 -11.38 -0.54 10.23
N VAL A 48 -11.29 0.74 10.62
CA VAL A 48 -12.37 1.72 10.43
C VAL A 48 -12.61 1.99 8.95
N ILE A 49 -11.56 2.16 8.16
CA ILE A 49 -11.66 2.38 6.70
C ILE A 49 -12.30 1.18 6.02
N VAL A 50 -11.88 -0.05 6.35
CA VAL A 50 -12.47 -1.26 5.74
C VAL A 50 -13.96 -1.37 6.08
N LYS A 51 -14.35 -1.06 7.31
CA LYS A 51 -15.74 -1.04 7.74
C LYS A 51 -16.57 0.02 6.99
N SER A 52 -16.02 1.22 6.76
CA SER A 52 -16.72 2.28 6.02
C SER A 52 -16.90 1.91 4.54
N ARG A 53 -15.89 1.29 3.92
CA ARG A 53 -15.95 0.81 2.53
C ARG A 53 -16.93 -0.35 2.33
N ALA A 54 -17.23 -1.15 3.36
CA ALA A 54 -18.17 -2.26 3.26
C ALA A 54 -19.64 -1.84 3.14
N LYS A 55 -19.99 -0.63 3.61
CA LYS A 55 -21.37 -0.12 3.63
C LYS A 55 -21.75 0.69 2.38
N ILE A 56 -20.77 1.19 1.64
CA ILE A 56 -20.98 2.08 0.50
C ILE A 56 -21.26 1.25 -0.76
N ARG A 57 -22.45 1.43 -1.35
CA ARG A 57 -22.76 0.98 -2.72
C ARG A 57 -22.00 1.90 -3.66
N VAL A 58 -20.92 1.40 -4.26
CA VAL A 58 -20.09 2.15 -5.20
C VAL A 58 -20.77 2.08 -6.57
N ASP A 59 -21.10 3.24 -7.13
CA ASP A 59 -21.57 3.39 -8.51
C ASP A 59 -20.41 3.10 -9.48
N GLU A 60 -20.69 2.58 -10.67
CA GLU A 60 -19.66 2.23 -11.68
C GLU A 60 -18.79 3.44 -12.04
N ARG A 61 -19.40 4.63 -12.04
CA ARG A 61 -18.69 5.91 -12.22
C ARG A 61 -17.69 6.19 -11.11
N GLU A 62 -18.05 5.95 -9.85
CA GLU A 62 -17.12 6.12 -8.74
C GLU A 62 -15.98 5.11 -8.79
N MET A 63 -16.23 3.89 -9.26
CA MET A 63 -15.21 2.86 -9.41
C MET A 63 -14.16 3.27 -10.46
N ALA A 64 -14.61 3.76 -11.61
CA ALA A 64 -13.72 4.27 -12.65
C ALA A 64 -12.90 5.50 -12.21
N ILE A 65 -13.51 6.43 -11.46
CA ILE A 65 -12.81 7.59 -10.89
C ILE A 65 -11.74 7.15 -9.90
N ARG A 66 -12.03 6.17 -9.03
CA ARG A 66 -11.06 5.64 -8.05
C ARG A 66 -9.90 4.93 -8.72
N GLU A 67 -10.15 4.18 -9.79
CA GLU A 67 -9.10 3.53 -10.56
C GLU A 67 -8.18 4.57 -11.23
N LYS A 68 -8.76 5.60 -11.86
CA LYS A 68 -8.00 6.73 -12.40
C LYS A 68 -7.19 7.45 -11.32
N ALA A 69 -7.78 7.68 -10.14
CA ALA A 69 -7.10 8.31 -9.03
C ALA A 69 -5.93 7.46 -8.53
N ALA A 70 -6.11 6.14 -8.36
CA ALA A 70 -5.04 5.24 -7.95
C ALA A 70 -3.89 5.19 -8.97
N ASN A 71 -4.22 5.16 -10.26
CA ASN A 71 -3.22 5.19 -11.33
C ASN A 71 -2.45 6.52 -11.33
N LEU A 72 -3.14 7.66 -11.19
CA LEU A 72 -2.51 8.97 -11.10
C LEU A 72 -1.62 9.10 -9.85
N THR A 73 -2.09 8.64 -8.70
CA THR A 73 -1.30 8.64 -7.46
C THR A 73 -0.03 7.85 -7.64
N TYR A 74 -0.11 6.65 -8.22
CA TYR A 74 1.07 5.83 -8.50
C TYR A 74 2.02 6.50 -9.50
N ALA A 75 1.49 7.05 -10.60
CA ALA A 75 2.26 7.73 -11.63
C ALA A 75 3.01 8.97 -11.10
N ILE A 76 2.53 9.61 -10.03
CA ILE A 76 3.19 10.74 -9.40
C ILE A 76 4.16 10.26 -8.30
N PHE A 77 3.69 9.40 -7.38
CA PHE A 77 4.48 9.01 -6.20
C PHE A 77 5.68 8.13 -6.54
N ALA A 78 5.53 7.14 -7.44
CA ALA A 78 6.61 6.24 -7.79
C ALA A 78 7.85 6.98 -8.35
N PRO A 79 7.73 7.87 -9.35
CA PRO A 79 8.88 8.63 -9.82
C PRO A 79 9.33 9.70 -8.82
N THR A 80 8.43 10.33 -8.05
CA THR A 80 8.84 11.34 -7.05
C THR A 80 9.73 10.73 -5.96
N ILE A 81 9.32 9.57 -5.42
CA ILE A 81 10.13 8.84 -4.43
C ILE A 81 11.38 8.27 -5.08
N GLY A 82 11.29 7.72 -6.29
CA GLY A 82 12.44 7.15 -7.01
C GLY A 82 13.51 8.19 -7.36
N LEU A 83 13.10 9.36 -7.87
CA LEU A 83 14.01 10.48 -8.15
C LEU A 83 14.55 11.08 -6.87
N GLY A 84 13.73 11.23 -5.82
CA GLY A 84 14.18 11.70 -4.51
C GLY A 84 15.23 10.77 -3.91
N ALA A 85 15.03 9.45 -4.02
CA ALA A 85 16.00 8.45 -3.61
C ALA A 85 17.32 8.56 -4.39
N ALA A 86 17.23 8.64 -5.72
CA ALA A 86 18.39 8.77 -6.59
C ALA A 86 19.19 10.05 -6.28
N LEU A 87 18.52 11.19 -6.08
CA LEU A 87 19.16 12.44 -5.68
C LEU A 87 19.88 12.30 -4.34
N LEU A 88 19.26 11.69 -3.33
CA LEU A 88 19.87 11.51 -2.02
C LEU A 88 21.09 10.58 -2.04
N ILE A 89 21.10 9.57 -2.90
CA ILE A 89 22.25 8.67 -3.09
C ILE A 89 23.38 9.36 -3.85
N LEU A 90 23.06 10.25 -4.80
CA LEU A 90 24.04 10.90 -5.68
C LEU A 90 24.69 12.15 -5.07
N ILE A 91 24.28 12.58 -3.87
CA ILE A 91 24.90 13.70 -3.15
C ILE A 91 26.34 13.30 -2.77
N PRO A 92 27.34 14.17 -3.03
CA PRO A 92 28.73 13.86 -2.74
C PRO A 92 29.00 13.51 -1.28
N ASP A 93 29.96 12.61 -1.09
CA ASP A 93 30.40 12.09 0.20
C ASP A 93 31.15 13.18 1.00
N THR A 94 30.37 14.00 1.70
CA THR A 94 30.87 14.82 2.81
C THR A 94 30.75 13.98 4.07
N LYS A 95 31.63 14.18 5.07
CA LYS A 95 31.74 13.31 6.26
C LYS A 95 30.43 13.02 7.04
N ASP A 96 29.35 13.74 6.77
CA ASP A 96 28.01 13.55 7.36
C ASP A 96 26.96 12.95 6.40
N SER A 97 27.34 12.55 5.18
CA SER A 97 26.44 12.08 4.12
C SER A 97 25.93 10.64 4.31
N PHE A 98 26.50 9.86 5.23
CA PHE A 98 26.10 8.45 5.47
C PHE A 98 24.61 8.29 5.78
N TYR A 99 24.04 9.22 6.57
CA TYR A 99 22.60 9.21 6.87
C TYR A 99 21.73 9.52 5.66
N LEU A 100 22.19 10.39 4.75
CA LEU A 100 21.45 10.74 3.54
C LEU A 100 21.45 9.58 2.54
N GLU A 101 22.59 8.90 2.38
CA GLU A 101 22.70 7.72 1.52
C GLU A 101 21.83 6.56 2.02
N ALA A 102 21.85 6.30 3.32
CA ALA A 102 20.99 5.29 3.93
C ALA A 102 19.50 5.62 3.73
N LEU A 103 19.12 6.88 3.90
CA LEU A 103 17.74 7.34 3.70
C LEU A 103 17.32 7.26 2.22
N GLY A 104 18.21 7.64 1.30
CA GLY A 104 18.02 7.47 -0.15
C GLY A 104 17.85 6.00 -0.53
N THR A 105 18.65 5.10 0.05
CA THR A 105 18.56 3.65 -0.18
C THR A 105 17.23 3.08 0.30
N VAL A 106 16.75 3.46 1.49
CA VAL A 106 15.43 3.06 2.00
C VAL A 106 14.32 3.56 1.08
N LEU A 107 14.39 4.82 0.62
CA LEU A 107 13.40 5.37 -0.32
C LEU A 107 13.43 4.65 -1.68
N ALA A 108 14.60 4.24 -2.17
CA ALA A 108 14.71 3.47 -3.41
C ALA A 108 14.00 2.11 -3.29
N TYR A 109 14.26 1.37 -2.20
CA TYR A 109 13.55 0.12 -1.92
C TYR A 109 12.06 0.33 -1.75
N LEU A 110 11.64 1.42 -1.10
CA LEU A 110 10.23 1.78 -0.95
C LEU A 110 9.56 2.04 -2.31
N SER A 111 10.24 2.75 -3.22
CA SER A 111 9.74 3.00 -4.58
C SER A 111 9.59 1.70 -5.36
N LEU A 112 10.61 0.84 -5.36
CA LEU A 112 10.56 -0.48 -6.00
C LEU A 112 9.44 -1.37 -5.41
N PHE A 113 9.25 -1.32 -4.09
CA PHE A 113 8.16 -2.02 -3.42
C PHE A 113 6.79 -1.47 -3.83
N LEU A 114 6.64 -0.15 -3.97
CA LEU A 114 5.41 0.47 -4.46
C LEU A 114 5.08 0.02 -5.90
N ILE A 115 6.11 -0.03 -6.75
CA ILE A 115 6.02 -0.53 -8.13
C ILE A 115 5.58 -1.99 -8.16
N ALA A 116 6.22 -2.83 -7.35
CA ALA A 116 5.86 -4.24 -7.22
C ALA A 116 4.42 -4.42 -6.71
N LEU A 117 4.01 -3.68 -5.68
CA LEU A 117 2.64 -3.72 -5.15
C LEU A 117 1.61 -3.31 -6.19
N TYR A 118 1.88 -2.25 -6.95
CA TYR A 118 1.01 -1.82 -8.05
C TYR A 118 0.89 -2.90 -9.12
N ALA A 119 2.02 -3.47 -9.57
CA ALA A 119 2.05 -4.53 -10.58
C ALA A 119 1.30 -5.79 -10.14
N ILE A 120 1.51 -6.25 -8.89
CA ILE A 120 0.81 -7.40 -8.31
C ILE A 120 -0.69 -7.11 -8.20
N SER A 121 -1.06 -5.92 -7.70
CA SER A 121 -2.45 -5.51 -7.58
C SER A 121 -3.13 -5.46 -8.94
N TYR A 122 -2.49 -4.83 -9.93
CA TYR A 122 -2.97 -4.76 -11.30
C TYR A 122 -3.14 -6.15 -11.91
N SER A 123 -2.13 -7.03 -11.79
CA SER A 123 -2.20 -8.41 -12.27
C SER A 123 -3.36 -9.19 -11.62
N PHE A 124 -3.55 -9.06 -10.31
CA PHE A 124 -4.63 -9.72 -9.58
C PHE A 124 -6.02 -9.20 -9.96
N LEU A 125 -6.17 -7.88 -10.12
CA LEU A 125 -7.41 -7.25 -10.54
C LEU A 125 -7.72 -7.56 -12.02
N ASN A 126 -6.72 -7.50 -12.90
CA ASN A 126 -6.86 -7.84 -14.31
C ASN A 126 -7.24 -9.32 -14.50
N LYS A 127 -6.63 -10.25 -13.77
CA LYS A 127 -7.02 -11.67 -13.80
C LYS A 127 -8.46 -11.91 -13.33
N LYS A 128 -8.99 -11.04 -12.47
CA LYS A 128 -10.30 -11.20 -11.83
C LYS A 128 -11.43 -10.46 -12.54
N TYR A 129 -11.12 -9.37 -13.25
CA TYR A 129 -12.09 -8.48 -13.88
C TYR A 129 -11.82 -8.24 -15.38
N GLY A 130 -10.62 -8.52 -15.88
CA GLY A 130 -10.22 -8.36 -17.28
C GLY A 130 -10.51 -9.58 -18.17
N GLY A 131 -11.08 -10.65 -17.60
CA GLY A 131 -11.55 -11.83 -18.33
C GLY A 131 -13.05 -11.74 -18.64
N SER A 132 -13.44 -10.82 -19.52
CA SER A 132 -14.73 -10.82 -20.21
C SER A 132 -14.49 -10.31 -21.62
N ASN A 133 -14.01 -11.20 -22.50
CA ASN A 133 -14.19 -11.17 -23.96
C ASN A 133 -13.35 -12.28 -24.60
N SER A 134 -13.69 -13.53 -24.29
CA SER A 134 -13.31 -14.67 -25.13
C SER A 134 -14.53 -15.55 -25.42
N ASP A 135 -15.69 -14.92 -25.59
CA ASP A 135 -16.92 -15.54 -26.10
C ASP A 135 -17.53 -14.61 -27.16
N GLU A 136 -16.75 -14.28 -28.20
CA GLU A 136 -17.35 -13.82 -29.46
C GLU A 136 -16.44 -14.20 -30.65
N LYS A 137 -16.72 -15.41 -31.14
CA LYS A 137 -16.63 -15.96 -32.52
C LYS A 137 -15.82 -17.25 -32.64
#